data_AF-A0A6I3DHM0-F1
#
_entry.id   AF-A0A6I3DHM0-F1
#
_cell.length_a   1.000
_cell.length_b   1.000
_cell.length_c   1.000
_cell.angle_alpha   90.00
_cell.angle_beta   90.00
_cell.angle_gamma   90.00
#
_symmetry.space_group_name_H-M   'P 1'
#
loop_
_entity.id
_entity.type
_entity.pdbx_description
1 polymer ?
#
loop_
_entity_poly.entity_id
_entity_poly.type
_entity_poly.pdbx_seq_one_letter_code
_entity_poly.pdbx_strand_id
1 'polypeptide(L)'
;MDTEGRFSCPWLERVSALLDDELPVAERQMVTSHAQSCETCSPIMSQRNQKNEPAHLLSVIQPRSIVTFPQRNTPQLRALLAIVGIAIIVGSVPGFIRGNTDGNSLHDLRHLSIWQVALGMGAVSASISFRLSRLLTVIVATFLVLTGLATVYDLLTGHRGPWTDPLHLVEIAAVLAILRLVYPSLRLSRIRRSEISTHR
;
A
#
# COMPACT_ATOMS: atom_id res chain seq x y z
N MET A 1 -30.19 -10.56 29.71
CA MET A 1 -29.11 -9.71 29.15
C MET A 1 -29.06 -10.04 27.69
N ASP A 2 -29.86 -9.35 26.87
CA ASP A 2 -29.91 -9.57 25.42
C ASP A 2 -29.47 -8.29 24.73
N THR A 3 -28.25 -8.29 24.20
CA THR A 3 -27.63 -7.15 23.50
C THR A 3 -27.22 -7.48 22.06
N GLU A 4 -27.90 -8.42 21.40
CA GLU A 4 -27.59 -8.85 20.02
C GLU A 4 -28.58 -8.33 18.94
N GLY A 5 -29.35 -7.27 19.23
CA GLY A 5 -30.38 -6.76 18.33
C GLY A 5 -30.21 -5.32 17.83
N ARG A 6 -29.02 -4.70 17.91
CA ARG A 6 -28.84 -3.31 17.46
C ARG A 6 -28.48 -3.20 15.97
N PHE A 7 -29.54 -3.05 15.17
CA PHE A 7 -29.62 -2.18 13.99
C PHE A 7 -28.64 -2.42 12.82
N SER A 8 -28.73 -3.56 12.11
CA SER A 8 -28.27 -3.59 10.71
C SER A 8 -29.43 -3.18 9.80
N CYS A 9 -29.46 -1.92 9.36
CA CYS A 9 -30.39 -1.52 8.31
C CYS A 9 -30.02 -2.26 7.00
N PRO A 10 -30.92 -3.04 6.37
CA PRO A 10 -30.61 -3.77 5.14
C PRO A 10 -30.31 -2.85 3.95
N TRP A 11 -30.63 -1.57 4.07
CA TRP A 11 -30.33 -0.55 3.06
C TRP A 11 -28.93 0.06 3.20
N LEU A 12 -28.19 -0.25 4.26
CA LEU A 12 -26.89 0.37 4.54
C LEU A 12 -25.90 0.21 3.39
N GLU A 13 -25.84 -0.98 2.78
CA GLU A 13 -24.99 -1.25 1.62
C GLU A 13 -25.37 -0.38 0.41
N ARG A 14 -26.67 -0.24 0.13
CA ARG A 14 -27.16 0.62 -0.96
C ARG A 14 -26.92 2.10 -0.67
N VAL A 15 -27.02 2.53 0.59
CA VAL A 15 -26.67 3.89 1.00
C VAL A 15 -25.17 4.14 0.81
N SER A 16 -24.30 3.16 1.12
CA SER A 16 -22.87 3.25 0.81
C SER A 16 -22.63 3.37 -0.69
N ALA A 17 -23.21 2.48 -1.50
CA ALA A 17 -23.10 2.53 -2.96
C ALA A 17 -23.64 3.86 -3.55
N LEU A 18 -24.66 4.46 -2.93
CA LEU A 18 -25.16 5.78 -3.31
C LEU A 18 -24.14 6.89 -3.01
N LEU A 19 -23.34 6.79 -1.93
CA LEU A 19 -22.30 7.76 -1.59
C LEU A 19 -21.10 7.71 -2.55
N ASP A 20 -20.77 6.51 -3.03
CA ASP A 20 -19.67 6.27 -3.97
C ASP A 20 -20.08 6.45 -5.45
N ASP A 21 -21.33 6.90 -5.69
CA ASP A 21 -21.96 7.09 -7.01
C ASP A 21 -22.05 5.80 -7.88
N GLU A 22 -21.98 4.62 -7.25
CA GLU A 22 -22.06 3.30 -7.88
C GLU A 22 -23.51 2.84 -8.13
N LEU A 23 -24.50 3.55 -7.58
CA LEU A 23 -25.91 3.17 -7.69
C LEU A 23 -26.53 3.59 -9.04
N PRO A 24 -27.32 2.72 -9.72
CA PRO A 24 -28.05 3.08 -10.93
C PRO A 24 -29.01 4.26 -10.70
N VAL A 25 -29.16 5.14 -11.69
CA VAL A 25 -30.00 6.37 -11.59
C VAL A 25 -31.42 6.07 -11.11
N ALA A 26 -32.02 4.97 -11.59
CA ALA A 26 -33.36 4.54 -11.22
C ALA A 26 -33.50 4.21 -9.72
N GLU A 27 -32.42 3.78 -9.05
CA GLU A 27 -32.44 3.36 -7.64
C GLU A 27 -32.10 4.51 -6.69
N ARG A 28 -31.43 5.57 -7.17
CA ARG A 28 -30.93 6.67 -6.33
C ARG A 28 -32.04 7.35 -5.54
N GLN A 29 -33.19 7.59 -6.17
CA GLN A 29 -34.32 8.25 -5.53
C GLN A 29 -34.90 7.41 -4.39
N MET A 30 -35.01 6.10 -4.58
CA MET A 30 -35.52 5.16 -3.59
C MET A 30 -34.59 5.08 -2.36
N VAL A 31 -33.29 4.94 -2.60
CA VAL A 31 -32.28 4.90 -1.52
C VAL A 31 -32.19 6.23 -0.77
N THR A 32 -32.27 7.36 -1.49
CA THR A 32 -32.29 8.69 -0.87
C THR A 32 -33.50 8.90 0.03
N SER A 33 -34.69 8.50 -0.43
CA SER A 33 -35.92 8.58 0.36
C SER A 33 -35.85 7.74 1.63
N HIS A 34 -35.33 6.50 1.54
CA HIS A 34 -35.13 5.66 2.72
C HIS A 34 -34.18 6.31 3.71
N ALA A 35 -33.02 6.78 3.23
CA ALA A 35 -31.97 7.30 4.07
C ALA A 35 -32.36 8.57 4.83
N GLN A 36 -33.30 9.38 4.30
CA GLN A 36 -33.86 10.53 5.02
C GLN A 36 -34.73 10.13 6.21
N SER A 37 -35.42 8.98 6.14
CA SER A 37 -36.34 8.50 7.19
C SER A 37 -35.72 7.51 8.18
N CYS A 38 -34.60 6.88 7.83
CA CYS A 38 -33.97 5.84 8.64
C CYS A 38 -32.98 6.46 9.63
N GLU A 39 -33.18 6.23 10.94
CA GLU A 39 -32.28 6.72 12.00
C GLU A 39 -30.82 6.27 11.82
N THR A 40 -30.61 5.06 11.27
CA THR A 40 -29.26 4.54 10.99
C THR A 40 -28.60 5.21 9.77
N CYS A 41 -29.37 5.52 8.73
CA CYS A 41 -28.82 6.01 7.46
C CYS A 41 -28.80 7.55 7.34
N SER A 42 -29.65 8.24 8.10
CA SER A 42 -29.77 9.70 8.07
C SER A 42 -28.47 10.42 8.45
N PRO A 43 -27.71 9.99 9.49
CA PRO A 43 -26.43 10.61 9.80
C PRO A 43 -25.41 10.49 8.65
N ILE A 44 -25.40 9.34 7.97
CA ILE A 44 -24.50 9.06 6.83
C ILE A 44 -24.82 10.00 5.65
N MET A 45 -26.10 10.23 5.36
CA MET A 45 -26.50 11.15 4.29
C MET A 45 -26.27 12.63 4.64
N SER A 46 -26.40 13.00 5.91
CA SER A 46 -26.14 14.38 6.35
C SER A 46 -24.69 14.82 6.09
N GLN A 47 -23.72 13.90 6.21
CA GLN A 47 -22.30 14.15 5.87
C GLN A 47 -22.09 14.43 4.38
N ARG A 48 -22.83 13.76 3.49
CA ARG A 48 -22.78 14.02 2.04
C ARG A 48 -23.25 15.44 1.72
N ASN A 49 -24.35 15.87 2.33
CA ASN A 49 -24.93 17.18 2.08
C ASN A 49 -24.02 18.33 2.56
N GLN A 50 -23.31 18.14 3.68
CA GLN A 50 -22.28 19.09 4.12
C GLN A 50 -21.10 19.19 3.15
N LYS A 51 -20.76 18.09 2.47
CA LYS A 51 -19.65 18.04 1.49
C LYS A 51 -20.02 18.66 0.13
N ASN A 52 -21.31 18.75 -0.15
CA ASN A 52 -21.88 19.23 -1.41
C ASN A 52 -22.51 20.63 -1.30
N GLU A 53 -22.36 21.33 -0.17
CA GLU A 53 -22.63 22.76 -0.15
C GLU A 53 -21.76 23.42 -1.23
N PRO A 54 -22.35 24.12 -2.21
CA PRO A 54 -21.57 24.81 -3.22
C PRO A 54 -20.69 25.79 -2.46
N ALA A 55 -19.38 25.58 -2.60
CA ALA A 55 -18.35 26.49 -2.10
C ALA A 55 -18.49 27.84 -2.82
N HIS A 56 -19.51 28.60 -2.46
CA HIS A 56 -19.50 30.04 -2.55
C HIS A 56 -18.46 30.49 -1.54
N LEU A 57 -17.21 30.51 -2.01
CA LEU A 57 -16.24 31.57 -1.84
C LEU A 57 -14.89 31.04 -2.32
N LEU A 58 -14.39 31.69 -3.37
CA LEU A 58 -12.97 31.83 -3.66
C LEU A 58 -12.27 32.41 -2.41
N SER A 59 -11.95 31.58 -1.43
CA SER A 59 -11.10 31.97 -0.32
C SER A 59 -10.17 30.82 0.00
N VAL A 60 -8.98 30.90 -0.60
CA VAL A 60 -7.75 30.23 -0.17
C VAL A 60 -7.87 28.71 -0.14
N ILE A 61 -7.11 28.03 -1.00
CA ILE A 61 -6.78 26.62 -0.81
C ILE A 61 -6.05 26.52 0.55
N GLN A 62 -6.80 26.41 1.65
CA GLN A 62 -6.22 26.08 2.93
C GLN A 62 -5.78 24.62 2.81
N PRO A 63 -4.51 24.31 3.13
CA PRO A 63 -4.05 22.94 3.10
C PRO A 63 -4.99 22.12 3.98
N ARG A 64 -5.71 21.21 3.33
CA ARG A 64 -6.60 20.23 3.94
C ARG A 64 -5.91 19.73 5.21
N SER A 65 -6.52 19.96 6.37
CA SER A 65 -5.97 19.55 7.66
C SER A 65 -5.53 18.10 7.53
N ILE A 66 -4.22 17.87 7.58
CA ILE A 66 -3.65 16.54 7.66
C ILE A 66 -4.36 15.91 8.85
N VAL A 67 -5.12 14.84 8.61
CA VAL A 67 -5.63 14.03 9.72
C VAL A 67 -4.38 13.50 10.42
N THR A 68 -3.96 14.20 11.46
CA THR A 68 -2.88 13.79 12.33
C THR A 68 -3.42 12.63 13.11
N PHE A 69 -3.30 11.42 12.54
CA PHE A 69 -3.43 10.21 13.33
C PHE A 69 -2.48 10.40 14.53
N PRO A 70 -2.97 10.27 15.77
CA PRO A 70 -2.10 10.35 16.92
C PRO A 70 -1.03 9.28 16.74
N GLN A 71 0.20 9.70 16.45
CA GLN A 71 1.35 8.80 16.37
C GLN A 71 1.58 8.28 17.79
N ARG A 72 0.92 7.17 18.14
CA ARG A 72 1.25 6.37 19.33
C ARG A 72 2.57 5.64 19.06
N ASN A 73 3.64 6.40 18.88
CA ASN A 73 4.99 5.88 18.75
C ASN A 73 5.62 5.79 20.15
N THR A 74 5.02 4.96 21.01
CA THR A 74 5.50 4.76 22.38
C THR A 74 6.82 3.99 22.37
N PRO A 75 7.71 4.18 23.36
CA PRO A 75 8.97 3.44 23.42
C PRO A 75 8.73 1.92 23.48
N GLN A 76 7.62 1.46 24.08
CA GLN A 76 7.25 0.05 24.10
C GLN A 76 6.92 -0.48 22.70
N LEU A 77 6.15 0.27 21.90
CA LEU A 77 5.85 -0.12 20.53
C LEU A 77 7.12 -0.14 19.67
N ARG A 78 8.02 0.82 19.86
CA ARG A 78 9.33 0.86 19.17
C ARG A 78 10.16 -0.37 19.50
N ALA A 79 10.30 -0.71 20.79
CA ALA A 79 11.02 -1.90 21.22
C ALA A 79 10.40 -3.17 20.64
N LEU A 80 9.06 -3.28 20.67
CA LEU A 80 8.35 -4.41 20.08
C LEU A 80 8.61 -4.53 18.58
N LEU A 81 8.52 -3.42 17.82
CA LEU A 81 8.82 -3.40 16.38
C LEU A 81 10.27 -3.81 16.09
N ALA A 82 11.23 -3.37 16.89
CA ALA A 82 12.62 -3.77 16.74
C ALA A 82 12.80 -5.28 17.00
N ILE A 83 12.25 -5.81 18.09
CA ILE A 83 12.34 -7.23 18.45
C ILE A 83 11.69 -8.10 17.39
N VAL A 84 10.46 -7.78 16.99
CA VAL A 84 9.73 -8.53 15.95
C VAL A 84 10.45 -8.45 14.62
N GLY A 85 10.93 -7.27 14.22
CA GLY A 85 11.68 -7.10 12.98
C GLY A 85 12.96 -7.93 12.96
N ILE A 86 13.74 -7.93 14.05
CA ILE A 86 14.95 -8.75 14.19
C ILE A 86 14.60 -10.24 14.15
N ALA A 87 13.56 -10.67 14.87
CA ALA A 87 13.13 -12.06 14.90
C ALA A 87 12.72 -12.57 13.51
N ILE A 88 11.99 -11.75 12.74
CA ILE A 88 11.64 -12.06 11.34
C ILE A 88 12.91 -12.20 10.51
N ILE A 89 13.85 -11.24 10.57
CA ILE A 89 15.09 -11.31 9.79
C ILE A 89 15.87 -12.59 10.12
N VAL A 90 16.10 -12.87 11.40
CA VAL A 90 16.84 -14.06 11.84
C VAL A 90 16.15 -15.35 11.40
N GLY A 91 14.82 -15.41 11.48
CA GLY A 91 14.03 -16.57 11.06
C GLY A 91 14.01 -16.80 9.54
N SER A 92 14.10 -15.73 8.75
CA SER A 92 14.02 -15.80 7.28
C SER A 92 15.37 -16.01 6.58
N VAL A 93 16.49 -15.66 7.22
CA VAL A 93 17.84 -15.83 6.65
C VAL A 93 18.15 -17.28 6.24
N PRO A 94 17.83 -18.33 7.04
CA PRO A 94 18.05 -19.72 6.61
C PRO A 94 17.29 -20.09 5.34
N GLY A 95 16.04 -19.64 5.21
CA GLY A 95 15.22 -19.88 4.01
C GLY A 95 15.80 -19.23 2.76
N PHE A 96 16.40 -18.05 2.91
CA PHE A 96 17.11 -17.36 1.83
C PHE A 96 18.41 -18.08 1.41
N ILE A 97 19.26 -18.46 2.38
CA ILE A 97 20.58 -19.06 2.10
C ILE A 97 20.45 -20.50 1.60
N ARG A 98 19.72 -21.34 2.36
CA ARG A 98 19.75 -22.79 2.15
C ARG A 98 18.69 -23.23 1.15
N GLY A 99 17.51 -22.61 1.17
CA GLY A 99 16.30 -23.20 0.63
C GLY A 99 15.98 -24.54 1.33
N ASN A 100 14.71 -24.89 1.47
CA ASN A 100 14.37 -26.11 2.22
C ASN A 100 14.62 -27.36 1.38
N THR A 101 15.08 -28.43 2.00
CA THR A 101 15.27 -29.76 1.38
C THR A 101 13.96 -30.51 1.16
N ASP A 102 12.85 -30.00 1.67
CA ASP A 102 11.60 -30.75 1.83
C ASP A 102 10.62 -30.62 0.65
N GLY A 103 11.12 -30.49 -0.58
CA GLY A 103 10.31 -30.66 -1.79
C GLY A 103 9.46 -29.47 -2.24
N ASN A 104 9.40 -28.36 -1.49
CA ASN A 104 9.00 -27.07 -2.06
C ASN A 104 10.10 -26.60 -3.03
N SER A 105 9.72 -25.91 -4.12
CA SER A 105 10.75 -25.40 -5.03
C SER A 105 11.67 -24.45 -4.22
N LEU A 106 12.99 -24.68 -4.28
CA LEU A 106 14.00 -23.85 -3.60
C LEU A 106 13.80 -22.35 -3.87
N HIS A 107 13.21 -22.07 -5.04
CA HIS A 107 12.81 -20.77 -5.52
C HIS A 107 11.73 -20.11 -4.65
N ASP A 108 10.57 -20.76 -4.42
CA ASP A 108 9.44 -20.18 -3.68
C ASP A 108 9.82 -19.76 -2.25
N LEU A 109 10.71 -20.53 -1.61
CA LEU A 109 11.20 -20.24 -0.27
C LEU A 109 12.13 -19.03 -0.23
N ARG A 110 12.95 -18.82 -1.27
CA ARG A 110 13.75 -17.61 -1.40
C ARG A 110 12.86 -16.40 -1.59
N HIS A 111 11.80 -16.50 -2.40
CA HIS A 111 10.82 -15.42 -2.57
C HIS A 111 10.14 -15.03 -1.25
N LEU A 112 9.64 -16.02 -0.51
CA LEU A 112 9.04 -15.78 0.79
C LEU A 112 10.04 -15.14 1.77
N SER A 113 11.28 -15.63 1.77
CA SER A 113 12.34 -15.10 2.65
C SER A 113 12.71 -13.66 2.31
N ILE A 114 12.76 -13.30 1.03
CA ILE A 114 13.01 -11.93 0.57
C ILE A 114 11.92 -10.98 1.11
N TRP A 115 10.65 -11.36 0.95
CA TRP A 115 9.51 -10.58 1.46
C TRP A 115 9.57 -10.40 2.98
N GLN A 116 9.85 -11.48 3.71
CA GLN A 116 9.94 -11.43 5.18
C GLN A 116 11.12 -10.57 5.65
N VAL A 117 12.30 -10.68 5.05
CA VAL A 117 13.45 -9.83 5.41
C VAL A 117 13.15 -8.36 5.09
N ALA A 118 12.53 -8.06 3.95
CA ALA A 118 12.12 -6.69 3.61
C ALA A 118 11.13 -6.11 4.64
N LEU A 119 10.12 -6.88 5.04
CA LEU A 119 9.18 -6.50 6.11
C LEU A 119 9.88 -6.29 7.46
N GLY A 120 10.79 -7.19 7.83
CA GLY A 120 11.59 -7.09 9.05
C GLY A 120 12.43 -5.81 9.08
N MET A 121 13.09 -5.48 7.97
CA MET A 121 13.84 -4.22 7.83
C MET A 121 12.93 -2.99 7.90
N GLY A 122 11.73 -3.06 7.32
CA GLY A 122 10.70 -2.04 7.48
C GLY A 122 10.31 -1.81 8.94
N ALA A 123 10.09 -2.89 9.71
CA ALA A 123 9.76 -2.84 11.14
C ALA A 123 10.90 -2.26 11.98
N VAL A 124 12.15 -2.67 11.73
CA VAL A 124 13.34 -2.10 12.38
C VAL A 124 13.45 -0.60 12.05
N SER A 125 13.27 -0.19 10.80
CA SER A 125 13.26 1.24 10.44
C SER A 125 12.14 2.01 11.16
N ALA A 126 10.95 1.42 11.24
CA ALA A 126 9.80 2.01 11.95
C ALA A 126 10.08 2.20 13.45
N SER A 127 10.84 1.29 14.07
CA SER A 127 11.27 1.38 15.47
C SER A 127 12.15 2.59 15.77
N ILE A 128 12.85 3.14 14.76
CA ILE A 128 13.73 4.30 14.92
C ILE A 128 12.94 5.59 14.71
N SER A 129 12.27 5.70 13.56
CA SER A 129 11.39 6.83 13.25
C SER A 129 10.24 6.38 12.37
N PHE A 130 9.00 6.57 12.82
CA PHE A 130 7.85 6.27 12.00
C PHE A 130 7.61 7.40 10.97
N ARG A 131 8.05 7.15 9.74
CA ARG A 131 7.67 7.91 8.54
C ARG A 131 7.32 6.91 7.46
N LEU A 132 6.08 6.93 6.97
CA LEU A 132 5.58 5.95 5.98
C LEU A 132 6.47 5.92 4.73
N SER A 133 6.90 7.08 4.23
CA SER A 133 7.82 7.17 3.09
C SER A 133 9.14 6.46 3.33
N ARG A 134 9.75 6.62 4.52
CA ARG A 134 11.00 5.95 4.90
C ARG A 134 10.80 4.44 5.03
N LEU A 135 9.72 4.02 5.68
CA LEU A 135 9.36 2.60 5.82
C LEU A 135 9.22 1.94 4.44
N LEU A 136 8.42 2.52 3.55
CA LEU A 136 8.21 2.00 2.21
C LEU A 136 9.52 1.97 1.41
N THR A 137 10.33 3.00 1.53
CA THR A 137 11.64 3.06 0.85
C THR A 137 12.56 1.94 1.33
N VAL A 138 12.62 1.68 2.65
CA VAL A 138 13.45 0.60 3.20
C VAL A 138 12.94 -0.76 2.74
N ILE A 139 11.64 -1.02 2.81
CA ILE A 139 11.05 -2.29 2.35
C ILE A 139 11.37 -2.52 0.87
N VAL A 140 11.11 -1.54 0.02
CA VAL A 140 11.33 -1.64 -1.43
C VAL A 140 12.82 -1.80 -1.75
N ALA A 141 13.70 -1.01 -1.14
CA ALA A 141 15.13 -1.10 -1.37
C ALA A 141 15.68 -2.47 -0.94
N THR A 142 15.29 -2.97 0.24
CA THR A 142 15.69 -4.30 0.72
C THR A 142 15.18 -5.40 -0.23
N PHE A 143 13.91 -5.33 -0.65
CA PHE A 143 13.33 -6.28 -1.59
C PHE A 143 14.11 -6.32 -2.91
N LEU A 144 14.39 -5.16 -3.52
CA LEU A 144 15.15 -5.07 -4.77
C LEU A 144 16.56 -5.63 -4.65
N VAL A 145 17.28 -5.27 -3.57
CA VAL A 145 18.65 -5.75 -3.35
C VAL A 145 18.67 -7.27 -3.20
N LEU A 146 17.78 -7.85 -2.38
CA LEU A 146 17.77 -9.29 -2.15
C LEU A 146 17.29 -10.08 -3.37
N THR A 147 16.31 -9.56 -4.12
CA THR A 147 15.87 -10.15 -5.38
C THR A 147 17.01 -10.15 -6.41
N GLY A 148 17.75 -9.05 -6.50
CA GLY A 148 18.95 -8.97 -7.35
C GLY A 148 20.03 -9.97 -6.94
N LEU A 149 20.29 -10.12 -5.64
CA LEU A 149 21.25 -11.11 -5.13
C LEU A 149 20.80 -12.55 -5.42
N ALA A 150 19.53 -12.89 -5.20
CA ALA A 150 18.98 -14.20 -5.50
C ALA A 150 19.09 -14.51 -7.01
N THR A 151 18.76 -13.52 -7.85
CA THR A 151 18.90 -13.61 -9.30
C THR A 151 20.33 -13.90 -9.74
N VAL A 152 21.31 -13.16 -9.19
CA VAL A 152 22.74 -13.39 -9.49
C VAL A 152 23.18 -14.78 -9.03
N TYR A 153 22.72 -15.21 -7.84
CA TYR A 153 23.05 -16.54 -7.32
C TYR A 153 22.49 -17.66 -8.20
N ASP A 154 21.25 -17.55 -8.67
CA ASP A 154 20.62 -18.54 -9.54
C ASP A 154 21.35 -18.62 -10.90
N LEU A 155 21.74 -17.47 -11.47
CA LEU A 155 22.57 -17.41 -12.67
C LEU A 155 23.93 -18.11 -12.50
N LEU A 156 24.61 -17.88 -11.37
CA LEU A 156 25.92 -18.48 -11.08
C LEU A 156 25.84 -19.99 -10.82
N THR A 157 24.74 -20.47 -10.23
CA THR A 157 24.54 -21.88 -9.90
C THR A 157 23.86 -22.67 -11.02
N GLY A 158 23.63 -22.05 -12.19
CA GLY A 158 23.00 -22.70 -13.34
C GLY A 158 21.54 -23.09 -13.12
N HIS A 159 20.91 -22.58 -12.05
CA HIS A 159 19.49 -22.76 -11.80
C HIS A 159 18.72 -21.76 -12.66
N ARG A 160 17.48 -22.15 -13.02
CA ARG A 160 16.55 -21.42 -13.90
C ARG A 160 16.70 -19.90 -13.77
N GLY A 161 16.96 -19.22 -14.89
CA GLY A 161 17.20 -17.77 -14.90
C GLY A 161 15.97 -16.97 -14.44
N PRO A 162 16.16 -15.72 -13.98
CA PRO A 162 15.09 -14.86 -13.43
C PRO A 162 13.93 -14.57 -14.39
N TRP A 163 14.08 -14.91 -15.66
CA TRP A 163 13.10 -14.69 -16.72
C TRP A 163 12.17 -15.87 -16.96
N THR A 164 12.42 -17.02 -16.34
CA THR A 164 11.54 -18.20 -16.50
C THR A 164 10.30 -18.15 -15.62
N ASP A 165 10.26 -17.26 -14.62
CA ASP A 165 9.06 -17.03 -13.80
C ASP A 165 8.41 -15.66 -14.13
N PRO A 166 7.24 -15.64 -14.79
CA PRO A 166 6.55 -14.39 -15.12
C PRO A 166 6.14 -13.59 -13.87
N LEU A 167 6.11 -14.21 -12.69
CA LEU A 167 5.79 -13.53 -11.43
C LEU A 167 6.79 -12.41 -11.10
N HIS A 168 8.08 -12.58 -11.44
CA HIS A 168 9.11 -11.57 -11.16
C HIS A 168 8.89 -10.28 -11.92
N LEU A 169 8.34 -10.36 -13.14
CA LEU A 169 8.01 -9.17 -13.93
C LEU A 169 6.90 -8.36 -13.26
N VAL A 170 5.90 -9.05 -12.69
CA VAL A 170 4.80 -8.43 -11.95
C VAL A 170 5.31 -7.78 -10.66
N GLU A 171 6.18 -8.46 -9.91
CA GLU A 171 6.79 -7.93 -8.69
C GLU A 171 7.65 -6.69 -8.97
N ILE A 172 8.50 -6.72 -10.00
CA ILE A 172 9.31 -5.57 -10.42
C ILE A 172 8.40 -4.41 -10.87
N ALA A 173 7.35 -4.68 -11.64
CA ALA A 173 6.41 -3.64 -12.08
C ALA A 173 5.68 -3.00 -10.88
N ALA A 174 5.24 -3.79 -9.91
CA ALA A 174 4.62 -3.30 -8.68
C ALA A 174 5.59 -2.43 -7.87
N VAL A 175 6.85 -2.86 -7.72
CA VAL A 175 7.89 -2.08 -7.04
C VAL A 175 8.15 -0.75 -7.76
N LEU A 176 8.26 -0.75 -9.08
CA LEU A 176 8.43 0.48 -9.87
C LEU A 176 7.23 1.42 -9.74
N ALA A 177 6.01 0.88 -9.71
CA ALA A 177 4.78 1.65 -9.49
C ALA A 177 4.77 2.29 -8.09
N ILE A 178 5.13 1.54 -7.05
CA ILE A 178 5.25 2.06 -5.68
C ILE A 178 6.33 3.15 -5.61
N LEU A 179 7.51 2.93 -6.22
CA LEU A 179 8.56 3.95 -6.27
C LEU A 179 8.10 5.23 -6.95
N ARG A 180 7.33 5.11 -8.03
CA ARG A 180 6.75 6.26 -8.73
C ARG A 180 5.73 7.02 -7.89
N LEU A 181 4.95 6.31 -7.07
CA LEU A 181 4.00 6.92 -6.12
C LEU A 181 4.72 7.60 -4.96
N VAL A 182 5.78 6.99 -4.43
CA VAL A 182 6.56 7.54 -3.29
C VAL A 182 7.47 8.69 -3.74
N TYR A 183 8.01 8.62 -4.96
CA TYR A 183 8.91 9.62 -5.55
C TYR A 183 8.38 10.12 -6.91
N PRO A 184 7.35 10.99 -6.93
CA PRO A 184 6.75 11.50 -8.16
C PRO A 184 7.70 12.36 -9.02
N SER A 185 8.83 12.80 -8.46
CA SER A 185 9.85 13.59 -9.14
C SER A 185 10.82 12.79 -10.01
N LEU A 186 10.75 11.45 -10.01
CA LEU A 186 11.42 10.60 -11.02
C LEU A 186 10.71 10.70 -12.38
N ARG A 187 10.52 11.93 -12.89
CA ARG A 187 10.34 12.14 -14.33
C ARG A 187 11.67 11.74 -14.95
N LEU A 188 11.71 10.53 -15.55
CA LEU A 188 12.67 10.19 -16.59
C LEU A 188 12.73 11.40 -17.53
N SER A 189 13.81 12.17 -17.42
CA SER A 189 14.07 13.32 -18.25
C SER A 189 14.02 12.84 -19.69
N ARG A 190 12.89 13.06 -20.34
CA ARG A 190 12.72 12.85 -21.77
C ARG A 190 13.82 13.69 -22.40
N ILE A 191 14.87 13.02 -22.86
CA ILE A 191 16.00 13.62 -23.56
C ILE A 191 15.37 14.46 -24.67
N ARG A 192 15.34 15.77 -24.44
CA ARG A 192 14.87 16.75 -25.40
C ARG A 192 15.91 16.70 -26.49
N ARG A 193 15.64 15.88 -27.52
CA ARG A 193 16.37 15.82 -28.77
C ARG A 193 16.47 17.28 -29.23
N SER A 194 17.65 17.87 -29.03
CA SER A 194 17.97 19.20 -29.53
C SER A 194 17.78 19.13 -31.02
N GLU A 195 16.80 19.88 -31.51
CA GLU A 195 16.71 20.26 -32.92
C GLU A 195 18.07 20.83 -33.32
N ILE A 196 18.84 20.02 -34.06
CA ILE A 196 19.94 20.52 -34.87
C ILE A 196 19.26 21.16 -36.08
N SER A 197 18.91 22.43 -35.93
CA SER A 197 18.55 23.33 -37.02
C SER A 197 18.89 24.74 -36.57
N THR A 198 20.11 25.18 -36.91
CA THR A 198 20.37 26.41 -37.69
C THR A 198 21.85 26.75 -37.65
N HIS A 199 22.53 26.57 -38.79
CA HIS A 199 23.37 27.56 -39.50
C HIS A 199 24.52 26.90 -40.27
N ARG A 200 24.24 26.55 -41.53
CA ARG A 200 24.96 27.10 -42.68
C ARG A 200 24.17 26.88 -43.96
#